data_AF-A0A924ZHE9-F1
#
_entry.id   AF-A0A924ZHE9-F1
#
_cell.length_a   1.000
_cell.length_b   1.000
_cell.length_c   1.000
_cell.angle_alpha   90.00
_cell.angle_beta   90.00
_cell.angle_gamma   90.00
#
_symmetry.space_group_name_H-M   'P 1'
#
loop_
_entity.id
_entity.type
_entity.pdbx_description
1 polymer ?
#
loop_
_entity_poly.entity_id
_entity_poly.type
_entity_poly.pdbx_seq_one_letter_code
_entity_poly.pdbx_strand_id
1 'polypeptide(L)'
;MARVAVALAERRDSLPAFTDTSFAGFSLSMADLAEALERLSGQPIRISPFMWWAMRMISPVLEVAREMVEMRYLWDHPHALDPAPLMAMLPDFQHTSLNDVLRQELAVLAPSLQGKFSTAQTGQ
;
A
#
# COMPACT_ATOMS: atom_id res chain seq x y z
N MET A 1 1.34 13.54 0.87
CA MET A 1 2.09 14.06 2.04
C MET A 1 2.40 15.55 1.95
N ALA A 2 3.04 16.04 0.89
CA ALA A 2 3.48 17.45 0.82
C ALA A 2 2.37 18.47 1.14
N ARG A 3 1.14 18.29 0.62
CA ARG A 3 0.00 19.18 0.95
C ARG A 3 -0.32 19.25 2.45
N VAL A 4 -0.15 18.15 3.19
CA VAL A 4 -0.34 18.11 4.65
C VAL A 4 0.75 18.89 5.36
N ALA A 5 2.02 18.67 4.97
CA ALA A 5 3.14 19.40 5.56
C ALA A 5 3.00 20.92 5.36
N VAL A 6 2.58 21.34 4.16
CA VAL A 6 2.28 22.75 3.86
C VAL A 6 1.16 23.27 4.75
N ALA A 7 0.03 22.56 4.83
CA ALA A 7 -1.11 22.98 5.65
C ALA A 7 -0.78 23.08 7.15
N LEU A 8 0.06 22.16 7.67
CA LEU A 8 0.57 22.25 9.04
C LEU A 8 1.51 23.45 9.23
N ALA A 9 2.40 23.69 8.27
CA ALA A 9 3.33 24.82 8.32
C ALA A 9 2.61 26.19 8.28
N GLU A 10 1.52 26.31 7.52
CA GLU A 10 0.67 27.51 7.48
C GLU A 10 -0.07 27.75 8.81
N ARG A 11 -0.35 26.68 9.57
CA ARG A 11 -1.01 26.75 10.88
C ARG A 11 -0.05 26.68 12.06
N ARG A 12 1.27 26.82 11.83
CA ARG A 12 2.32 26.67 12.86
C ARG A 12 2.08 27.50 14.13
N ASP A 13 1.48 28.69 14.00
CA ASP A 13 1.27 29.60 15.13
C ASP A 13 0.17 29.09 16.10
N SER A 14 -0.68 28.17 15.63
CA SER A 14 -1.73 27.51 16.41
C SER A 14 -1.32 26.15 16.98
N LEU A 15 -0.11 25.67 16.65
CA LEU A 15 0.40 24.36 17.05
C LEU A 15 1.43 24.50 18.18
N PRO A 16 1.51 23.51 19.09
CA PRO A 16 2.61 23.41 20.05
C PRO A 16 3.98 23.37 19.35
N ALA A 17 5.02 23.84 20.04
CA ALA A 17 6.40 23.84 19.53
C ALA A 17 6.87 22.45 19.06
N PHE A 18 6.33 21.39 19.66
CA PHE A 18 6.50 20.01 19.20
C PHE A 18 5.14 19.34 19.08
N THR A 19 4.82 18.88 17.88
CA THR A 19 3.58 18.17 17.58
C THR A 19 3.91 16.89 16.84
N ASP A 20 3.47 15.76 17.39
CA ASP A 20 3.56 14.46 16.73
C ASP A 20 2.18 14.08 16.19
N THR A 21 2.11 13.73 14.91
CA THR A 21 0.88 13.36 14.24
C THR A 21 1.15 12.35 13.14
N SER A 22 0.28 11.35 13.04
CA SER A 22 0.38 10.29 12.05
C SER A 22 -0.43 10.64 10.80
N PHE A 23 0.14 10.42 9.62
CA PHE A 23 -0.62 10.44 8.38
C PHE A 23 -1.12 9.03 8.07
N ALA A 24 -2.42 8.79 8.21
CA ALA A 24 -3.00 7.46 8.06
C ALA A 24 -2.92 6.87 6.64
N GLY A 25 -3.02 7.72 5.60
CA GLY A 25 -3.05 7.25 4.22
C GLY A 25 -4.26 6.35 3.94
N PHE A 26 -4.06 5.29 3.15
CA PHE A 26 -5.09 4.30 2.87
C PHE A 26 -4.87 3.04 3.71
N SER A 27 -5.84 2.70 4.56
CA SER A 27 -5.88 1.43 5.30
C SER A 27 -6.76 0.44 4.54
N LEU A 28 -6.21 -0.22 3.52
CA LEU A 28 -6.94 -1.19 2.70
C LEU A 28 -6.46 -2.60 3.00
N SER A 29 -7.38 -3.55 3.08
CA SER A 29 -7.01 -4.96 3.02
C SER A 29 -6.60 -5.35 1.60
N MET A 30 -5.91 -6.47 1.45
CA MET A 30 -5.58 -7.00 0.13
C MET A 30 -6.83 -7.33 -0.70
N ALA A 31 -7.93 -7.71 -0.02
CA ALA A 31 -9.22 -7.97 -0.64
C ALA A 31 -9.83 -6.67 -1.21
N ASP A 32 -9.82 -5.59 -0.43
CA ASP A 32 -10.34 -4.28 -0.86
C ASP A 32 -9.56 -3.76 -2.09
N LEU A 33 -8.24 -3.96 -2.09
CA LEU A 33 -7.39 -3.57 -3.21
C LEU A 33 -7.69 -4.41 -4.46
N ALA A 34 -7.83 -5.74 -4.31
CA ALA A 34 -8.17 -6.61 -5.43
C ALA A 34 -9.53 -6.22 -6.03
N GLU A 35 -10.56 -6.04 -5.20
CA GLU A 35 -11.89 -5.62 -5.66
C GLU A 35 -11.85 -4.28 -6.40
N ALA A 36 -11.14 -3.28 -5.86
CA ALA A 36 -10.99 -1.98 -6.50
C ALA A 36 -10.29 -2.07 -7.85
N LEU A 37 -9.26 -2.91 -7.96
CA LEU A 37 -8.54 -3.14 -9.21
C LEU A 37 -9.34 -3.96 -10.23
N GLU A 38 -10.13 -4.95 -9.80
CA GLU A 38 -11.05 -5.70 -10.68
C GLU A 38 -12.07 -4.76 -11.32
N ARG A 39 -12.66 -3.86 -10.52
CA ARG A 39 -13.61 -2.85 -10.99
C ARG A 39 -12.99 -1.89 -12.01
N LEU A 40 -11.74 -1.49 -11.81
CA LEU A 40 -11.05 -0.54 -12.69
C LEU A 40 -10.46 -1.18 -13.95
N SER A 41 -9.98 -2.42 -13.87
CA SER A 41 -9.35 -3.13 -14.98
C SER A 41 -10.32 -3.99 -15.81
N GLY A 42 -11.47 -4.36 -15.23
CA GLY A 42 -12.43 -5.28 -15.85
C GLY A 42 -11.95 -6.73 -15.96
N GLN A 43 -10.85 -7.09 -15.29
CA GLN A 43 -10.28 -8.43 -15.27
C GLN A 43 -10.33 -9.01 -13.85
N PRO A 44 -10.57 -10.32 -13.68
CA PRO A 44 -10.53 -10.95 -12.36
C PRO A 44 -9.10 -10.96 -11.81
N ILE A 45 -8.94 -10.61 -10.54
CA ILE A 45 -7.66 -10.55 -9.82
C ILE A 45 -7.68 -11.56 -8.69
N ARG A 46 -6.79 -12.54 -8.80
CA ARG A 46 -6.67 -13.58 -7.78
C ARG A 46 -5.55 -13.23 -6.80
N ILE A 47 -5.90 -13.09 -5.53
CA ILE A 47 -4.93 -13.03 -4.44
C ILE A 47 -4.42 -14.44 -4.18
N SER A 48 -3.10 -14.62 -4.18
CA SER A 48 -2.44 -15.89 -3.85
C SER A 48 -1.63 -15.72 -2.57
N PRO A 49 -1.71 -16.65 -1.60
CA PRO A 49 -0.91 -16.57 -0.40
C PRO A 49 0.58 -16.74 -0.72
N PHE A 50 1.42 -16.01 0.00
CA PHE A 50 2.87 -16.15 -0.12
C PHE A 50 3.33 -17.52 0.41
N MET A 51 4.30 -18.15 -0.25
CA MET A 51 4.78 -19.52 0.04
C MET A 51 5.71 -19.56 1.27
N TRP A 52 5.20 -19.21 2.45
CA TRP A 52 5.96 -19.17 3.71
C TRP A 52 6.66 -20.50 4.04
N TRP A 53 6.07 -21.63 3.65
CA TRP A 53 6.67 -22.95 3.85
C TRP A 53 8.00 -23.10 3.08
N ALA A 54 8.08 -22.57 1.86
CA ALA A 54 9.28 -22.67 1.03
C ALA A 54 10.42 -21.83 1.63
N MET A 55 10.09 -20.63 2.12
CA MET A 55 11.06 -19.78 2.83
C MET A 55 11.60 -20.48 4.07
N ARG A 56 10.75 -21.16 4.83
CA ARG A 56 11.17 -21.91 6.02
C ARG A 56 12.08 -23.10 5.70
N MET A 57 11.89 -23.75 4.55
CA MET A 57 12.76 -24.84 4.10
C MET A 57 14.14 -24.36 3.64
N ILE A 58 14.23 -23.16 3.05
CA ILE A 58 15.48 -22.61 2.50
C ILE A 58 16.26 -21.79 3.54
N SER A 59 15.59 -21.30 4.60
CA SER A 59 16.14 -20.60 5.76
C SER A 59 17.47 -21.15 6.33
N PRO A 60 17.70 -22.47 6.49
CA PRO A 60 18.98 -22.97 7.02
C PRO A 60 20.18 -22.76 6.09
N VAL A 61 19.95 -22.52 4.79
CA VAL A 61 21.01 -22.36 3.78
C VAL A 61 21.16 -20.90 3.33
N LEU A 62 20.07 -20.13 3.33
CA LEU A 62 20.06 -18.73 2.92
C LEU A 62 19.61 -17.82 4.08
N GLU A 63 20.51 -16.95 4.52
CA GLU A 63 20.26 -15.99 5.60
C GLU A 63 19.08 -15.05 5.32
N VAL A 64 18.96 -14.56 4.08
CA VAL A 64 17.82 -13.71 3.67
C VAL A 64 16.48 -14.41 3.87
N ALA A 65 16.39 -15.71 3.60
CA ALA A 65 15.15 -16.45 3.81
C ALA A 65 14.80 -16.59 5.30
N ARG A 66 15.81 -16.70 6.17
CA ARG A 66 15.62 -16.69 7.64
C ARG A 66 15.07 -15.34 8.11
N GLU A 67 15.68 -14.24 7.69
CA GLU A 67 15.24 -12.88 8.03
C GLU A 67 13.80 -12.61 7.55
N MET A 68 13.47 -13.03 6.32
CA MET A 68 12.09 -12.89 5.80
C MET A 68 11.07 -13.63 6.66
N VAL A 69 11.40 -14.82 7.18
CA VAL A 69 10.51 -15.59 8.06
C VAL A 69 10.36 -14.92 9.43
N GLU A 70 11.41 -14.30 9.97
CA GLU A 70 11.34 -13.53 11.21
C GLU A 70 10.45 -12.28 11.04
N MET A 71 10.52 -11.64 9.88
CA MET A 71 9.70 -10.47 9.54
C MET A 71 8.26 -10.81 9.14
N ARG A 72 7.85 -12.08 9.20
CA ARG A 72 6.49 -12.52 8.86
C ARG A 72 5.41 -11.79 9.66
N TYR A 73 5.72 -11.33 10.87
CA TYR A 73 4.76 -10.56 11.68
C TYR A 73 4.25 -9.30 10.97
N LEU A 74 5.08 -8.69 10.11
CA LEU A 74 4.69 -7.53 9.29
C LEU A 74 3.60 -7.88 8.26
N TRP A 75 3.54 -9.15 7.84
CA TRP A 75 2.55 -9.65 6.89
C TRP A 75 1.24 -10.04 7.58
N ASP A 76 1.33 -10.63 8.76
CA ASP A 76 0.17 -11.20 9.46
C ASP A 76 -0.66 -10.13 10.19
N HIS A 77 -0.13 -8.92 10.41
CA HIS A 77 -0.85 -7.86 11.10
C HIS A 77 -1.25 -6.70 10.17
N PRO A 78 -2.49 -6.20 10.21
CA PRO A 78 -2.85 -4.95 9.54
C PRO A 78 -2.13 -3.77 10.22
N HIS A 79 -1.30 -3.06 9.47
CA HIS A 79 -0.61 -1.88 9.97
C HIS A 79 -1.42 -0.65 9.54
N ALA A 80 -2.23 -0.12 10.46
CA ALA A 80 -2.97 1.11 10.27
C ALA A 80 -2.51 2.17 11.27
N LEU A 81 -2.40 3.40 10.81
CA LEU A 81 -2.09 4.55 11.65
C LEU A 81 -3.39 5.31 11.98
N ASP A 82 -3.48 5.85 13.19
CA ASP A 82 -4.66 6.60 13.63
C ASP A 82 -4.72 7.97 12.93
N PRO A 83 -5.78 8.26 12.14
CA PRO A 83 -5.94 9.57 11.50
C PRO A 83 -6.41 10.67 12.46
N ALA A 84 -6.96 10.33 13.63
CA ALA A 84 -7.67 11.28 14.48
C ALA A 84 -6.84 12.50 14.90
N PRO A 85 -5.55 12.36 15.31
CA PRO A 85 -4.74 13.52 15.69
C PRO A 85 -4.54 14.50 14.53
N LEU A 86 -4.34 13.99 13.31
CA LEU A 86 -4.15 14.82 12.12
C LEU A 86 -5.45 15.50 11.70
N MET A 87 -6.57 14.76 11.72
CA MET A 87 -7.89 15.31 11.35
C MET A 87 -8.36 16.38 12.34
N ALA A 88 -7.99 16.28 13.62
CA ALA A 88 -8.26 17.32 14.60
C ALA A 88 -7.51 18.63 14.28
N MET A 89 -6.29 18.56 13.74
CA MET A 89 -5.49 19.73 13.35
C MET A 89 -5.90 20.29 11.98
N LEU A 90 -6.31 19.41 11.07
CA LEU A 90 -6.67 19.73 9.68
C LEU A 90 -8.03 19.13 9.29
N PRO A 91 -9.15 19.63 9.86
CA PRO A 91 -10.48 19.07 9.63
C PRO A 91 -10.95 19.22 8.16
N ASP A 92 -10.48 20.25 7.46
CA ASP A 92 -10.88 20.55 6.09
C ASP A 92 -10.01 19.83 5.04
N PHE A 93 -9.02 19.04 5.46
CA PHE A 93 -8.08 18.43 4.53
C PHE A 93 -8.73 17.29 3.72
N GLN A 94 -8.79 17.50 2.40
CA GLN A 94 -9.31 16.49 1.47
C GLN A 94 -8.20 15.59 0.95
N HIS A 95 -8.29 14.32 1.32
CA HIS A 95 -7.44 13.25 0.79
C HIS A 95 -7.78 12.99 -0.68
N THR A 96 -6.78 12.58 -1.45
CA THR A 96 -7.02 12.07 -2.81
C THR A 96 -7.85 10.79 -2.71
N SER A 97 -8.86 10.64 -3.56
CA SER A 97 -9.70 9.43 -3.54
C SER A 97 -8.89 8.20 -3.99
N LEU A 98 -9.23 7.02 -3.45
CA LEU A 98 -8.56 5.78 -3.83
C LEU A 98 -8.68 5.50 -5.34
N ASN A 99 -9.85 5.75 -5.92
CA ASN A 99 -10.09 5.53 -7.35
C ASN A 99 -9.21 6.41 -8.23
N ASP A 100 -9.00 7.67 -7.84
CA ASP A 100 -8.14 8.58 -8.59
C ASP A 100 -6.68 8.13 -8.53
N VAL A 101 -6.22 7.70 -7.35
CA VAL A 101 -4.87 7.15 -7.18
C VAL A 101 -4.71 5.89 -8.01
N LEU A 102 -5.60 4.91 -7.89
CA LEU A 102 -5.50 3.66 -8.65
C LEU A 102 -5.56 3.88 -10.16
N ARG A 103 -6.40 4.81 -10.64
CA ARG A 103 -6.46 5.16 -12.06
C ARG A 103 -5.14 5.77 -12.55
N GLN A 104 -4.57 6.68 -11.77
CA GLN A 104 -3.30 7.33 -12.10
C GLN A 104 -2.15 6.32 -12.13
N GLU A 105 -2.06 5.45 -11.12
CA GLU A 105 -1.02 4.42 -11.04
C GLU A 105 -1.17 3.35 -12.13
N LEU A 106 -2.40 2.91 -12.42
CA LEU A 106 -2.64 1.92 -13.46
C LEU A 106 -2.28 2.47 -14.85
N ALA A 107 -2.50 3.75 -15.12
CA ALA A 107 -2.08 4.38 -16.37
C ALA A 107 -0.55 4.33 -16.56
N VAL A 108 0.22 4.44 -15.47
CA VAL A 108 1.69 4.36 -15.48
C VAL A 108 2.16 2.90 -15.56
N LEU A 109 1.51 1.99 -14.84
CA LEU A 109 1.95 0.59 -14.72
C LEU A 109 1.49 -0.30 -15.88
N ALA A 110 0.32 -0.04 -16.49
CA ALA A 110 -0.27 -0.87 -17.53
C ALA A 110 0.69 -1.18 -18.71
N PRO A 111 1.48 -0.23 -19.23
CA PRO A 111 2.46 -0.52 -20.29
C PRO A 111 3.51 -1.57 -19.86
N SER A 112 3.92 -1.57 -18.59
CA SER A 112 4.92 -2.50 -18.05
C SER A 112 4.36 -3.89 -17.74
N LEU A 113 3.06 -3.97 -17.47
CA LEU A 113 2.36 -5.23 -17.17
C LEU A 113 2.08 -6.03 -18.45
N GLN A 114 1.80 -5.36 -19.57
CA GLN A 114 1.59 -6.01 -20.87
C GLN A 114 2.79 -6.88 -21.32
N GLY A 115 4.02 -6.51 -20.95
CA GLY A 115 5.22 -7.29 -21.25
C GLY A 115 5.44 -8.53 -20.37
N LYS A 116 4.77 -8.65 -19.21
CA LYS A 116 4.94 -9.79 -18.28
C LYS A 116 3.85 -10.86 -18.38
N PHE A 117 2.68 -10.51 -18.93
CA PHE A 117 1.59 -11.47 -19.17
C PHE A 117 1.62 -12.09 -20.58
N SER A 118 2.55 -11.66 -21.45
CA SER A 118 2.75 -12.19 -22.81
C SER A 118 3.87 -13.24 -22.88
N THR A 119 3.85 -14.24 -22.00
CA THR A 119 4.67 -15.47 -22.14
C THR A 119 3.97 -16.64 -21.45
N ALA A 120 2.76 -16.97 -21.91
CA ALA A 120 2.13 -18.26 -21.59
C ALA A 120 1.22 -18.80 -22.71
N GLN A 121 1.27 -18.23 -23.91
CA GLN A 121 0.58 -18.76 -25.08
C GLN A 121 1.57 -18.82 -26.26
N THR A 122 2.33 -19.91 -26.35
CA THR A 122 2.78 -20.47 -27.64
C THR A 122 2.94 -21.96 -27.42
N GLY A 123 1.82 -22.67 -27.56
CA GLY A 123 1.81 -24.07 -27.96
C GLY A 123 1.28 -24.13 -29.39
N GLN A 124 2.19 -24.39 -30.33
CA GLN A 124 1.99 -25.13 -31.57
C GLN A 124 3.27 -25.95 -31.75
#